data_AF-A0A165WH82-F1
#
_entry.id   AF-A0A165WH82-F1
#
_cell.length_a   1.000
_cell.length_b   1.000
_cell.length_c   1.000
_cell.angle_alpha   90.00
_cell.angle_beta   90.00
_cell.angle_gamma   90.00
#
_symmetry.space_group_name_H-M   'P 1'
#
loop_
_entity.id
_entity.type
_entity.pdbx_description
1 polymer ?
#
loop_
_entity_poly.entity_id
_entity_poly.type
_entity_poly.pdbx_seq_one_letter_code
_entity_poly.pdbx_strand_id
1 'polypeptide(L)' 'LVHDNGVHGLGVNYCKCEGSLPLHEQLLMHGLFPASTYNPQTAFHVGSLDKALIEEAECHIPTEDWWGKITRL' A
#
# COMPACT_ATOMS: atom_id res chain seq x y z
N LEU A 1 -4.06 -0.44 -4.97
CA LEU A 1 -3.70 -1.23 -3.78
C LEU A 1 -2.66 -2.26 -4.19
N VAL A 2 -1.48 -2.23 -3.57
CA VAL A 2 -0.45 -3.26 -3.77
C VAL A 2 -0.62 -4.32 -2.69
N HIS A 3 -0.91 -5.55 -3.08
CA HIS A 3 -1.07 -6.71 -2.21
C HIS A 3 -0.13 -7.83 -2.68
N ASP A 4 0.08 -8.85 -1.86
CA ASP A 4 1.01 -9.93 -2.20
C ASP A 4 0.51 -10.86 -3.34
N ASN A 5 -0.76 -10.74 -3.72
CA ASN A 5 -1.38 -11.43 -4.84
C ASN A 5 -1.62 -10.51 -6.05
N GLY A 6 -0.98 -9.33 -6.08
CA GLY A 6 -1.02 -8.44 -7.23
C GLY A 6 -1.37 -6.99 -6.91
N VAL A 7 -1.49 -6.20 -7.98
CA VAL A 7 -1.80 -4.77 -7.92
C VAL A 7 -3.23 -4.55 -8.37
N HIS A 8 -4.05 -4.00 -7.47
CA HIS A 8 -5.49 -3.89 -7.65
C HIS A 8 -5.96 -2.44 -7.76
N GLY A 9 -6.84 -2.17 -8.72
CA GLY A 9 -7.53 -0.89 -8.88
C GLY A 9 -8.81 -0.79 -8.03
N LEU A 10 -8.66 -0.74 -6.70
CA LEU A 10 -9.79 -0.68 -5.76
C LEU A 10 -10.03 0.74 -5.26
N GLY A 11 -11.30 1.16 -5.23
CA GLY A 11 -11.73 2.38 -4.57
C GLY A 11 -11.86 2.18 -3.05
N VAL A 12 -11.44 3.17 -2.27
CA VAL A 12 -11.60 3.19 -0.81
C VAL A 12 -12.70 4.18 -0.44
N ASN A 13 -13.68 3.72 0.33
CA ASN A 13 -14.71 4.58 0.92
C ASN A 13 -14.23 5.09 2.27
N TYR A 14 -13.77 6.35 2.29
CA TYR A 14 -13.34 7.01 3.51
C TYR A 14 -14.52 7.42 4.39
N CYS A 15 -14.33 7.30 5.71
CA CYS A 15 -15.25 7.84 6.69
C CYS A 15 -15.23 9.38 6.62
N LYS A 16 -16.43 9.98 6.66
CA LYS A 16 -16.65 11.44 6.63
C LYS A 16 -17.46 11.94 7.84
N CYS A 17 -17.56 11.13 8.89
CA CYS A 17 -18.24 11.52 10.12
C CYS A 17 -17.51 12.68 10.80
N GLU A 18 -18.21 13.44 11.64
CA GLU A 18 -17.59 14.46 12.47
C GLU A 18 -16.53 13.81 13.39
N GLY A 19 -15.33 14.38 13.42
CA GLY A 19 -14.18 13.80 14.13
C GLY A 19 -13.49 12.63 13.41
N SER A 20 -13.80 12.38 12.13
CA SER A 20 -13.07 11.38 11.34
C SER A 20 -11.58 11.70 11.26
N LEU A 21 -10.74 10.66 11.37
CA LEU A 21 -9.29 10.80 11.22
C LEU A 21 -8.90 11.26 9.80
N PRO A 22 -7.71 11.86 9.62
CA PRO A 22 -7.13 12.11 8.30
C PRO A 22 -7.13 10.86 7.41
N LEU A 23 -7.25 11.04 6.09
CA LEU A 23 -7.38 9.92 5.13
C LEU A 23 -6.25 8.89 5.24
N HIS A 24 -5.00 9.35 5.42
CA HIS A 24 -3.85 8.47 5.55
C HIS A 24 -3.88 7.66 6.85
N GLU A 25 -4.38 8.22 7.95
CA GLU A 25 -4.55 7.50 9.21
C GLU A 25 -5.69 6.47 9.11
N GLN A 26 -6.78 6.80 8.42
CA GLN A 26 -7.84 5.82 8.14
C GLN A 26 -7.29 4.60 7.39
N LEU A 27 -6.42 4.81 6.39
CA LEU A 27 -5.74 3.71 5.69
C LEU A 27 -4.84 2.89 6.63
N LEU A 28 -4.03 3.57 7.45
CA LEU A 28 -3.13 2.91 8.39
C LEU A 28 -3.89 2.04 9.40
N MET A 29 -5.04 2.50 9.91
CA MET A 29 -5.91 1.69 10.79
C MET A 29 -6.41 0.40 10.12
N HIS A 30 -6.48 0.37 8.78
CA HIS A 30 -6.87 -0.79 7.99
C HIS A 30 -5.68 -1.59 7.44
N GLY A 31 -4.46 -1.37 7.94
CA GLY A 31 -3.26 -2.09 7.50
C GLY A 31 -2.82 -1.70 6.09
N LEU A 32 -3.19 -0.50 5.64
CA LEU A 32 -2.80 0.05 4.35
C LEU A 32 -1.82 1.21 4.56
N PHE A 33 -0.60 1.04 4.07
CA PHE A 33 0.42 2.09 4.08
C PHE A 33 0.26 2.99 2.85
N PRO A 34 -0.12 4.27 3.03
CA PRO A 34 -0.38 5.18 1.92
C PRO A 34 0.91 5.68 1.27
N ALA A 35 0.89 5.87 -0.05
CA ALA A 35 2.02 6.48 -0.78
C ALA A 35 2.20 7.98 -0.47
N SER A 36 1.16 8.65 0.05
CA SER A 36 1.20 10.05 0.45
C SER A 36 0.29 10.29 1.66
N THR A 37 0.75 11.10 2.61
CA THR A 37 -0.04 11.52 3.77
C THR A 37 -1.03 12.66 3.45
N TYR A 38 -0.73 13.47 2.42
CA TYR A 38 -1.54 14.63 2.04
C TYR A 38 -2.71 14.26 1.11
N ASN A 39 -2.45 13.46 0.07
CA ASN A 39 -3.46 13.02 -0.88
C ASN A 39 -3.23 11.54 -1.27
N PRO A 40 -3.64 10.58 -0.43
CA PRO A 40 -3.43 9.16 -0.71
C PRO A 40 -4.26 8.69 -1.90
N GLN A 41 -3.59 8.37 -3.01
CA GLN A 41 -4.19 7.79 -4.22
C GLN A 41 -3.87 6.29 -4.37
N THR A 42 -2.73 5.87 -3.83
CA THR A 42 -2.27 4.49 -3.83
C THR A 42 -1.81 4.11 -2.42
N ALA A 43 -1.88 2.83 -2.12
CA ALA A 43 -1.44 2.28 -0.84
C ALA A 43 -0.93 0.84 -1.04
N PHE A 44 0.00 0.44 -0.18
CA PHE A 44 0.42 -0.93 0.02
C PHE A 44 -0.36 -1.56 1.16
N HIS A 45 -0.65 -2.85 1.08
CA HIS A 45 -0.87 -3.63 2.28
C HIS A 45 0.44 -3.72 3.07
N VAL A 46 0.41 -3.49 4.39
CA VAL A 46 1.64 -3.43 5.21
C VAL A 46 2.47 -4.71 5.08
N GLY A 47 1.87 -5.89 5.15
CA GLY A 47 2.62 -7.14 4.97
C GLY A 47 3.18 -7.35 3.55
N SER A 48 2.61 -6.67 2.55
CA SER A 48 3.15 -6.64 1.19
C SER A 48 4.34 -5.68 1.09
N LEU A 49 4.29 -4.56 1.80
CA LEU A 49 5.38 -3.59 1.88
C LEU A 49 6.61 -4.21 2.58
N ASP A 50 6.42 -4.95 3.66
CA ASP A 50 7.51 -5.63 4.36
C ASP A 50 8.29 -6.58 3.42
N LYS A 51 7.57 -7.35 2.60
CA LYS A 51 8.19 -8.24 1.59
C LYS A 51 8.98 -7.45 0.56
N ALA A 52 8.44 -6.33 0.07
CA ALA A 52 9.13 -5.47 -0.89
C ALA A 52 10.41 -4.87 -0.29
N LEU A 53 10.36 -4.42 0.97
CA LEU A 53 11.51 -3.86 1.68
C LEU A 53 12.61 -4.90 1.94
N ILE A 54 12.24 -6.15 2.24
CA ILE A 54 13.21 -7.25 2.38
C ILE A 54 13.91 -7.51 1.04
N GLU A 55 13.16 -7.56 -0.06
CA GLU A 55 13.71 -7.77 -1.41
C GLU A 55 14.64 -6.61 -1.83
N GLU A 56 14.26 -5.38 -1.52
CA GLU A 56 15.11 -4.20 -1.75
C GLU A 56 16.40 -4.28 -0.93
N ALA A 57 16.32 -4.68 0.34
CA ALA A 57 17.46 -4.78 1.24
C ALA A 57 18.41 -5.94 0.91
N GLU A 58 17.87 -7.13 0.60
CA GLU A 58 18.66 -8.35 0.37
C GLU A 58 19.13 -8.51 -1.07
N CYS A 59 18.29 -8.13 -2.03
CA CYS A 59 18.52 -8.39 -3.45
C CYS A 59 18.81 -7.13 -4.26
N HIS A 60 18.74 -5.94 -3.65
CA HIS A 60 18.89 -4.65 -4.33
C HIS A 60 17.92 -4.47 -5.50
N ILE A 61 16.73 -5.05 -5.38
CA ILE A 61 15.67 -4.93 -6.38
C ILE A 61 14.77 -3.76 -5.97
N PRO A 62 14.57 -2.76 -6.84
CA PRO A 62 13.63 -1.68 -6.57
C PRO A 62 12.21 -2.19 -6.31
N THR A 63 11.48 -1.49 -5.45
CA THR A 63 10.09 -1.83 -5.11
C THR A 63 9.18 -1.90 -6.36
N GLU A 64 9.45 -1.13 -7.41
CA GLU A 64 8.71 -1.17 -8.68
C GLU A 64 8.93 -2.48 -9.45
N ASP A 65 10.14 -3.02 -9.44
CA ASP A 65 10.46 -4.31 -10.08
C ASP A 65 9.82 -5.48 -9.32
N TRP A 66 9.68 -5.33 -7.99
CA TRP A 66 8.93 -6.26 -7.16
C TRP A 66 7.45 -6.34 -7.58
N TRP A 67 6.84 -5.25 -8.07
CA TRP A 67 5.46 -5.28 -8.61
C TRP A 67 5.32 -6.21 -9.79
N GLY A 68 6.34 -6.26 -10.65
CA GLY A 68 6.40 -7.18 -11.78
C GLY A 68 6.38 -8.65 -11.36
N LYS A 69 6.87 -8.99 -10.16
CA LYS A 69 6.82 -10.35 -9.61
C LYS A 69 5.41 -10.71 -9.15
N ILE A 70 4.78 -9.84 -8.36
CA ILE A 70 3.46 -10.12 -7.77
C ILE A 70 2.28 -10.01 -8.74
N THR A 71 2.43 -9.27 -9.84
CA THR A 71 1.38 -9.14 -10.86
C THR A 71 1.33 -10.32 -11.83
N ARG A 72 2.32 -11.22 -11.78
CA ARG A 72 2.36 -12.48 -12.55
C ARG A 72 1.77 -13.67 -11.79
N LEU A 73 1.48 -13.48 -10.50
CA LEU A 73 0.82 -14.46 -9.62
C LEU A 73 -0.70 -14.30 -9.72
#